data_AF-A0A3P7LB51-F1
#
_entry.id   AF-A0A3P7LB51-F1
#
_cell.length_a   1.000
_cell.length_b   1.000
_cell.length_c   1.000
_cell.angle_alpha   90.00
_cell.angle_beta   90.00
_cell.angle_gamma   90.00
#
_symmetry.space_group_name_H-M   'P 1'
#
loop_
_entity.id
_entity.type
_entity.pdbx_description
1 polymer ?
#
loop_
_entity_poly.entity_id
_entity_poly.type
_entity_poly.pdbx_seq_one_letter_code
_entity_poly.pdbx_strand_id
1 'polypeptide(L)'
;MIYFKPCDKFYWYTDFSKQITIVAIIAIIDSLTIIKVRLNSSKITFHGIRQDQAKRRTEINFLKQAVYQFLLWIVEMVSYFFLSSYFKHEFIKWLLNTLTWALMHAGDGFLIIGLNKEVRELFWNPRRIISKKGRSNSTAVTWAFRLTAHAQS
;
A
#
# COMPACT_ATOMS: atom_id res chain seq x y z
N MET A 1 20.22 -26.38 27.44
CA MET A 1 21.29 -25.91 26.54
C MET A 1 21.00 -26.40 25.14
N ILE A 2 20.61 -25.51 24.22
CA ILE A 2 20.37 -25.86 22.82
C ILE A 2 21.71 -25.68 22.09
N TYR A 3 22.33 -26.78 21.65
CA TYR A 3 23.54 -26.75 20.83
C TYR A 3 23.18 -26.27 19.43
N PHE A 4 23.44 -24.99 19.14
CA PHE A 4 23.38 -24.45 17.77
C PHE A 4 24.66 -24.86 17.04
N LYS A 5 24.58 -25.67 15.98
CA LYS A 5 25.76 -25.94 15.15
C LYS A 5 26.17 -24.66 14.42
N PRO A 6 27.46 -24.48 14.09
CA PRO A 6 27.93 -23.30 13.34
C PRO A 6 27.15 -23.08 12.03
N CYS A 7 26.78 -24.16 11.34
CA CYS A 7 25.99 -24.12 10.11
C CYS A 7 24.59 -23.54 10.31
N ASP A 8 23.92 -23.83 11.43
CA ASP A 8 22.55 -23.35 11.66
C ASP A 8 22.56 -21.85 11.95
N LYS A 9 23.55 -21.33 12.69
CA LYS A 9 23.67 -19.89 12.94
C LYS A 9 23.95 -19.12 11.66
N PHE A 10 24.83 -19.68 10.83
CA PHE A 10 25.15 -19.09 9.53
C PHE A 10 23.90 -19.07 8.63
N TYR A 11 23.17 -20.18 8.56
CA TYR A 11 21.95 -20.27 7.76
C TYR A 11 20.90 -19.25 8.21
N TRP A 12 20.63 -19.19 9.52
CA TRP A 12 19.66 -18.28 10.11
C TRP A 12 20.02 -16.80 9.91
N TYR A 13 21.31 -16.46 10.02
CA TYR A 13 21.80 -15.11 9.74
C TYR A 13 21.67 -14.74 8.26
N THR A 14 21.99 -15.67 7.36
CA THR A 14 21.85 -15.43 5.90
C THR A 14 20.39 -15.30 5.47
N ASP A 15 19.48 -16.07 6.06
CA ASP A 15 18.05 -15.99 5.79
C ASP A 15 17.47 -14.65 6.27
N PHE A 16 17.77 -14.27 7.51
CA PHE A 16 17.36 -12.98 8.08
C PHE A 16 17.90 -11.78 7.30
N SER A 17 19.17 -11.82 6.90
CA SER A 17 19.82 -10.75 6.12
C SER A 17 19.18 -10.57 4.75
N LYS A 18 18.82 -11.67 4.07
CA LYS A 18 18.09 -11.61 2.79
C LYS A 18 16.71 -10.99 2.97
N GLN A 19 15.97 -11.40 3.99
CA GLN A 19 14.63 -10.87 4.28
C GLN A 19 14.68 -9.36 4.57
N ILE A 20 15.62 -8.90 5.40
CA ILE A 20 15.83 -7.46 5.66
C ILE A 20 16.20 -6.70 4.39
N THR A 21 17.06 -7.26 3.55
CA THR A 21 17.51 -6.60 2.31
C THR A 21 16.34 -6.33 1.37
N ILE A 22 15.46 -7.31 1.16
CA ILE A 22 14.27 -7.17 0.32
C ILE A 22 13.35 -6.08 0.88
N VAL A 23 13.13 -6.08 2.19
CA VAL A 23 12.25 -5.12 2.85
C VAL A 23 12.80 -3.70 2.80
N ALA A 24 14.12 -3.54 2.97
CA ALA A 24 14.78 -2.25 2.82
C ALA A 24 14.57 -1.68 1.40
N ILE A 25 14.67 -2.53 0.37
CA ILE A 25 14.38 -2.11 -1.02
C ILE A 25 12.92 -1.66 -1.17
N ILE A 26 11.97 -2.43 -0.64
CA ILE A 26 10.54 -2.07 -0.69
C ILE A 26 10.29 -0.73 0.03
N ALA A 27 10.86 -0.55 1.23
CA ALA A 27 10.73 0.69 1.99
C ALA A 27 11.31 1.90 1.24
N ILE A 28 12.42 1.72 0.50
CA ILE A 28 12.99 2.76 -0.36
C ILE A 28 12.01 3.11 -1.50
N ILE A 29 11.45 2.10 -2.18
CA ILE A 29 10.50 2.31 -3.28
C ILE A 29 9.24 3.05 -2.80
N ASP A 30 8.69 2.65 -1.67
CA ASP A 30 7.51 3.30 -1.06
C ASP A 30 7.83 4.74 -0.66
N SER A 31 9.00 4.98 -0.06
CA SER A 31 9.47 6.32 0.30
C SER A 31 9.63 7.21 -0.93
N LEU A 32 10.26 6.71 -1.99
CA LEU A 32 10.41 7.44 -3.26
C LEU A 32 9.06 7.78 -3.88
N THR A 33 8.10 6.85 -3.83
CA THR A 33 6.74 7.05 -4.32
C THR A 33 6.03 8.15 -3.54
N ILE A 34 6.10 8.09 -2.20
CA ILE A 34 5.55 9.12 -1.31
C ILE A 34 6.18 10.48 -1.59
N ILE A 35 7.52 10.55 -1.65
CA ILE A 35 8.24 11.79 -1.93
C ILE A 35 7.81 12.37 -3.28
N LYS A 36 7.75 11.55 -4.33
CA LYS A 36 7.32 12.00 -5.67
C LYS A 36 5.88 12.52 -5.67
N VAL A 37 4.97 11.84 -4.99
CA VAL A 37 3.58 12.28 -4.82
C VAL A 37 3.51 13.62 -4.08
N ARG A 38 4.26 13.75 -2.97
CA ARG A 38 4.32 14.98 -2.17
C ARG A 38 4.90 16.15 -2.96
N LEU A 39 6.02 15.95 -3.64
CA LEU A 39 6.65 16.96 -4.50
C LEU A 39 5.70 17.41 -5.62
N ASN A 40 5.01 16.47 -6.26
CA ASN A 40 4.04 16.79 -7.32
C ASN A 40 2.86 17.59 -6.78
N SER A 41 2.35 17.23 -5.60
CA SER A 41 1.27 18.00 -4.96
C SER A 41 1.73 19.38 -4.48
N SER A 42 2.95 19.51 -3.95
CA SER A 42 3.52 20.81 -3.57
C SER A 42 3.72 21.73 -4.77
N LYS A 43 4.16 21.21 -5.93
CA LYS A 43 4.29 21.99 -7.17
C LYS A 43 2.94 22.54 -7.65
N ILE A 44 1.87 21.75 -7.54
CA ILE A 44 0.51 22.18 -7.92
C ILE A 44 0.03 23.32 -7.00
N THR A 45 0.28 23.19 -5.69
CA THR A 45 -0.05 24.25 -4.71
C THR A 45 0.75 25.53 -4.97
N PHE A 46 2.03 25.42 -5.35
CA PHE A 46 2.89 26.56 -5.69
C PHE A 46 2.40 27.34 -6.91
N HIS A 47 1.83 26.65 -7.92
CA HIS A 47 1.17 27.30 -9.07
C HIS A 47 -0.20 27.94 -8.75
N GLY A 48 -0.57 28.06 -7.47
CA GLY A 48 -1.81 28.72 -7.03
C GLY A 48 -3.08 27.90 -7.26
N ILE A 49 -2.96 26.65 -7.74
CA ILE A 49 -4.09 25.76 -7.90
C ILE A 49 -4.43 25.20 -6.52
N ARG A 50 -5.58 25.63 -5.97
CA ARG A 50 -6.07 25.20 -4.66
C ARG A 50 -6.12 23.67 -4.63
N GLN A 51 -5.23 23.04 -3.85
CA GLN A 51 -5.17 21.59 -3.74
C GLN A 51 -6.50 21.07 -3.20
N ASP A 52 -7.13 20.18 -3.97
CA ASP A 52 -8.40 19.60 -3.60
C ASP A 52 -8.29 18.83 -2.27
N GLN A 53 -9.25 19.08 -1.37
CA GLN A 53 -9.30 18.46 -0.05
C GLN A 53 -9.40 16.93 -0.15
N ALA A 54 -10.01 16.41 -1.23
CA ALA A 54 -10.05 14.97 -1.47
C ALA A 54 -8.64 14.42 -1.76
N LYS A 55 -7.85 15.10 -2.60
CA LYS A 55 -6.47 14.70 -2.92
C LYS A 55 -5.57 14.65 -1.68
N ARG A 56 -5.66 15.66 -0.80
CA ARG A 56 -4.91 15.69 0.47
C ARG A 56 -5.28 14.54 1.40
N ARG A 57 -6.57 14.17 1.47
CA ARG A 57 -7.02 13.01 2.27
C ARG A 57 -6.46 11.70 1.73
N THR A 58 -6.44 11.53 0.41
CA THR A 58 -5.85 10.36 -0.24
C THR A 58 -4.35 10.23 0.07
N GLU A 59 -3.58 11.33 0.02
CA GLU A 59 -2.16 11.32 0.41
C GLU A 59 -1.93 10.92 1.87
N ILE A 60 -2.77 11.39 2.79
CA ILE A 60 -2.71 11.00 4.21
C ILE A 60 -3.05 9.51 4.36
N ASN A 61 -4.05 9.01 3.63
CA ASN A 61 -4.43 7.61 3.68
C ASN A 61 -3.31 6.70 3.13
N PHE A 62 -2.60 7.11 2.08
CA PHE A 62 -1.41 6.41 1.60
C PHE A 62 -0.28 6.37 2.64
N LEU A 63 -0.02 7.48 3.33
CA LEU A 63 0.93 7.47 4.44
C LEU A 63 0.52 6.50 5.55
N LYS A 64 -0.78 6.49 5.90
CA LYS A 64 -1.30 5.54 6.90
C LYS A 64 -1.12 4.10 6.43
N GLN A 65 -1.40 3.79 5.17
CA GLN A 65 -1.16 2.46 4.58
C GLN A 65 0.31 2.05 4.72
N ALA A 66 1.25 2.93 4.34
CA ALA A 66 2.69 2.64 4.46
C ALA A 66 3.13 2.40 5.91
N VAL A 67 2.63 3.19 6.86
CA VAL A 67 2.92 3.00 8.29
C VAL A 67 2.38 1.67 8.79
N TYR A 68 1.13 1.32 8.47
CA TYR A 68 0.55 0.04 8.88
C TYR A 68 1.27 -1.15 8.23
N GLN A 69 1.65 -1.05 6.96
CA GLN A 69 2.45 -2.07 6.26
C GLN A 69 3.76 -2.34 6.99
N PHE A 70 4.46 -1.28 7.39
CA PHE A 70 5.71 -1.40 8.13
C PHE A 70 5.51 -2.03 9.52
N LEU A 71 4.43 -1.68 10.21
CA LEU A 71 4.10 -2.28 11.51
C LEU A 71 3.75 -3.77 11.39
N LEU A 72 2.93 -4.16 10.41
CA LEU A 72 2.61 -5.56 10.15
C LEU A 72 3.87 -6.36 9.84
N TRP A 73 4.80 -5.79 9.08
CA TRP A 73 6.09 -6.41 8.81
C TRP A 73 6.93 -6.65 10.08
N ILE A 74 6.97 -5.69 11.01
CA ILE A 74 7.67 -5.89 12.30
C ILE A 74 7.02 -7.03 13.08
N VAL A 75 5.68 -7.09 13.11
CA VAL A 75 4.94 -8.16 13.78
C VAL A 75 5.25 -9.51 13.16
N GLU A 76 5.38 -9.59 11.82
CA GLU A 76 5.79 -10.82 11.11
C GLU A 76 7.18 -11.27 11.55
N MET A 77 8.15 -10.34 11.57
CA MET A 77 9.51 -10.66 11.98
C MET A 77 9.60 -11.16 13.42
N VAL A 78 8.86 -10.52 14.33
CA VAL A 78 8.79 -10.96 15.73
C VAL A 78 8.12 -12.33 15.82
N SER A 79 7.03 -12.55 15.08
CA SER A 79 6.32 -13.82 15.04
C SER A 79 7.21 -14.96 14.54
N TYR A 80 8.02 -14.73 13.50
CA TYR A 80 8.98 -15.70 13.00
C TYR A 80 9.99 -16.14 14.09
N PHE A 81 10.50 -15.19 14.87
CA PHE A 81 11.40 -15.49 15.99
C PHE A 81 10.74 -16.28 17.11
N PHE A 82 9.51 -15.92 17.47
CA PHE A 82 8.74 -16.64 18.49
C PHE A 82 8.38 -18.07 18.04
N LEU A 83 7.88 -18.24 16.80
CA LEU A 83 7.53 -19.54 16.23
C LEU A 83 8.75 -20.46 16.13
N SER A 84 9.89 -19.91 15.71
CA SER A 84 11.17 -20.64 15.63
C SER A 84 11.63 -21.15 17.00
N SER A 85 11.37 -20.40 18.08
CA SER A 85 11.77 -20.78 19.44
C SER A 85 10.80 -21.76 20.10
N TYR A 86 9.48 -21.63 19.85
CA TYR A 86 8.45 -22.37 20.57
C TYR A 86 8.19 -23.78 20.02
N PHE A 87 8.25 -23.98 18.69
CA PHE A 87 7.89 -25.26 18.08
C PHE A 87 9.11 -26.01 17.53
N LYS A 88 9.32 -27.25 18.00
CA LYS A 88 10.39 -28.13 17.49
C LYS A 88 9.99 -28.87 16.20
N HIS A 89 8.70 -29.18 16.03
CA HIS A 89 8.19 -29.85 14.84
C HIS A 89 8.17 -28.91 13.62
N GLU A 90 8.85 -29.32 12.55
CA GLU A 90 9.01 -28.53 11.32
C GLU A 90 7.70 -28.31 10.57
N PHE A 91 6.81 -29.32 10.56
CA PHE A 91 5.51 -29.21 9.91
C PHE A 91 4.60 -28.14 10.57
N ILE A 92 4.59 -28.09 11.91
CA ILE A 92 3.79 -27.10 12.65
C ILE A 92 4.34 -25.69 12.44
N LYS A 93 5.68 -25.53 12.44
CA LYS A 93 6.33 -24.26 12.11
C LYS A 93 5.95 -23.79 10.71
N TRP A 94 6.03 -24.67 9.72
CA TRP A 94 5.66 -24.35 8.35
C TRP A 94 4.18 -23.92 8.25
N LEU A 95 3.25 -24.70 8.82
CA LEU A 95 1.83 -24.41 8.79
C LEU A 95 1.50 -23.04 9.44
N LEU A 96 2.01 -22.80 10.64
CA LEU A 96 1.76 -21.55 11.36
C LEU A 96 2.40 -20.34 10.67
N ASN A 97 3.59 -20.50 10.10
CA ASN A 97 4.24 -19.44 9.34
C ASN A 97 3.44 -19.11 8.07
N THR A 98 2.97 -20.11 7.33
CA THR A 98 2.12 -19.91 6.14
C THR A 98 0.78 -19.26 6.50
N LEU A 99 0.15 -19.67 7.60
CA LEU A 99 -1.09 -19.06 8.08
C LEU A 99 -0.88 -17.60 8.51
N THR A 100 0.19 -17.31 9.26
CA THR A 100 0.53 -15.95 9.69
C THR A 100 0.78 -15.06 8.47
N TRP A 101 1.57 -15.54 7.52
CA TRP A 101 1.82 -14.86 6.25
C TRP A 101 0.52 -14.59 5.47
N ALA A 102 -0.35 -15.59 5.32
CA ALA A 102 -1.63 -15.41 4.63
C ALA A 102 -2.54 -14.37 5.31
N LEU A 103 -2.60 -14.38 6.65
CA LEU A 103 -3.37 -13.40 7.43
C LEU A 103 -2.78 -11.99 7.32
N MET A 104 -1.46 -11.85 7.27
CA MET A 104 -0.76 -10.58 7.07
C MET A 104 -1.14 -9.95 5.73
N HIS A 105 -1.03 -10.69 4.63
CA HIS A 105 -1.40 -10.21 3.28
C HIS A 105 -2.90 -9.93 3.16
N ALA A 106 -3.75 -10.71 3.84
CA ALA A 106 -5.18 -10.41 3.93
C ALA A 106 -5.43 -9.07 4.67
N GLY A 107 -4.66 -8.81 5.73
CA GLY A 107 -4.66 -7.54 6.47
C GLY A 107 -4.27 -6.34 5.61
N ASP A 108 -3.24 -6.47 4.79
CA ASP A 108 -2.80 -5.43 3.84
C ASP A 108 -3.92 -5.07 2.85
N GLY A 109 -4.58 -6.10 2.29
CA GLY A 109 -5.75 -5.91 1.42
C GLY A 109 -6.90 -5.19 2.13
N PHE A 110 -7.18 -5.54 3.38
CA PHE A 110 -8.21 -4.89 4.18
C PHE A 110 -7.89 -3.41 4.48
N LEU A 111 -6.63 -3.10 4.80
CA LEU A 111 -6.17 -1.73 5.04
C LEU A 111 -6.30 -0.85 3.80
N ILE A 112 -6.00 -1.39 2.62
CA ILE A 112 -6.14 -0.67 1.35
C ILE A 112 -7.61 -0.33 1.08
N ILE A 113 -8.51 -1.30 1.20
CA ILE A 113 -9.95 -1.13 0.98
C ILE A 113 -10.56 -0.18 2.03
N GLY A 114 -10.14 -0.29 3.29
CA GLY A 114 -10.64 0.52 4.40
C GLY A 114 -10.25 1.99 4.30
N LEU A 115 -8.99 2.27 3.92
CA LEU A 115 -8.44 3.63 3.90
C LEU A 115 -8.70 4.37 2.58
N ASN A 116 -9.01 3.69 1.48
CA ASN A 116 -9.35 4.34 0.21
C ASN A 116 -10.87 4.31 -0.05
N LYS A 117 -11.55 5.45 0.19
CA LYS A 117 -12.98 5.60 -0.11
C LYS A 117 -13.33 5.25 -1.56
N GLU A 118 -12.49 5.63 -2.52
CA GLU A 118 -12.71 5.30 -3.93
C GLU A 118 -12.64 3.79 -4.20
N VAL A 119 -11.67 3.09 -3.59
CA VAL A 119 -11.54 1.63 -3.70
C VAL A 119 -12.72 0.94 -3.02
N ARG A 120 -13.17 1.44 -1.87
CA ARG A 120 -14.35 0.93 -1.17
C ARG A 120 -15.64 1.11 -1.97
N GLU A 121 -15.81 2.27 -2.60
CA GLU A 121 -16.95 2.52 -3.49
C GLU A 121 -16.89 1.65 -4.74
N LEU A 122 -15.70 1.41 -5.31
CA LEU A 122 -15.52 0.47 -6.42
C LEU A 122 -15.88 -0.97 -6.01
N PHE A 123 -15.43 -1.41 -4.83
CA PHE A 123 -15.69 -2.75 -4.33
C PHE A 123 -17.18 -2.99 -4.06
N TRP A 124 -17.88 -2.00 -3.48
CA TRP A 124 -19.30 -2.13 -3.15
C TRP A 124 -20.23 -1.85 -4.33
N ASN A 125 -19.86 -0.95 -5.24
CA ASN A 125 -20.73 -0.55 -6.34
C ASN A 125 -19.94 -0.18 -7.62
N PRO A 126 -19.39 -1.18 -8.32
CA PRO A 126 -18.47 -0.96 -9.45
C PRO A 126 -19.11 -0.16 -10.61
N ARG A 127 -20.45 -0.20 -10.76
CA ARG A 127 -21.18 0.49 -11.82
C ARG A 127 -21.24 2.02 -11.63
N ARG A 128 -21.08 2.55 -10.41
CA ARG A 128 -21.18 4.00 -10.14
C ARG A 128 -20.01 4.80 -10.71
N ILE A 129 -18.80 4.24 -10.76
CA ILE A 129 -17.60 4.95 -11.24
C ILE A 129 -17.62 5.09 -12.76
N ILE A 130 -18.03 4.03 -13.48
CA ILE A 130 -18.22 4.06 -14.94
C ILE A 130 -19.27 5.11 -15.31
N SER A 131 -20.37 5.20 -14.56
CA SER A 131 -21.42 6.21 -14.76
C SER A 131 -20.92 7.64 -14.52
N LYS A 132 -20.12 7.89 -13.46
CA LYS A 132 -19.51 9.21 -13.20
C LYS A 132 -18.54 9.64 -14.32
N LYS A 133 -17.70 8.71 -14.80
CA LYS A 133 -16.75 8.98 -15.89
C LYS A 133 -17.46 9.27 -17.22
N GLY A 134 -18.53 8.53 -17.52
CA GLY A 134 -19.38 8.81 -18.68
C GLY A 134 -20.07 10.17 -18.61
N ARG A 135 -20.62 10.54 -17.44
CA ARG A 135 -21.31 11.83 -17.25
C ARG A 135 -20.35 13.02 -17.33
N SER A 136 -19.15 12.92 -16.76
CA SER A 136 -18.10 13.96 -16.85
C SER A 136 -17.66 14.21 -18.29
N ASN A 137 -17.47 13.14 -19.08
CA ASN A 137 -17.11 13.26 -20.50
C ASN A 137 -18.23 13.92 -21.32
N SER A 138 -19.50 13.54 -21.10
CA SER A 138 -20.63 14.22 -21.75
C SER A 138 -20.66 15.72 -21.43
N THR A 139 -20.49 16.11 -20.16
CA THR A 139 -20.48 17.54 -19.80
C THR A 139 -19.32 18.29 -20.46
N ALA A 140 -18.11 17.72 -20.49
CA ALA A 140 -16.94 18.36 -21.11
C ALA A 140 -17.13 18.58 -22.62
N VAL A 141 -17.70 17.59 -23.32
CA VAL A 141 -18.05 17.70 -24.74
C VAL A 141 -19.11 18.79 -24.96
N THR A 142 -20.12 18.86 -24.08
CA THR A 142 -21.18 19.88 -24.16
C THR A 142 -20.62 21.30 -23.96
N TRP A 143 -19.68 21.47 -23.04
CA TRP A 143 -19.00 22.76 -22.82
C TRP A 143 -18.11 23.16 -24.01
N ALA A 144 -17.41 22.21 -24.62
CA ALA A 144 -16.58 22.46 -25.80
C ALA A 144 -17.42 22.95 -26.99
N PHE A 145 -18.57 22.31 -27.26
CA PHE A 145 -19.49 22.76 -28.31
C PHE A 145 -20.07 24.15 -28.04
N ARG A 146 -20.36 24.48 -26.78
CA ARG A 146 -20.93 25.77 -26.39
C ARG A 146 -19.92 26.91 -26.51
N LEU A 147 -18.64 26.64 -26.27
CA LEU A 147 -17.54 27.60 -26.46
C LEU A 147 -17.26 27.87 -27.95
N THR A 148 -17.32 26.84 -28.81
CA THR A 148 -17.14 27.03 -30.27
C THR A 148 -18.27 27.82 -30.91
N ALA A 149 -19.51 27.68 -30.41
CA ALA A 149 -20.67 28.42 -30.93
C ALA A 149 -20.61 29.93 -30.61
N HIS A 150 -20.04 30.32 -29.46
CA HIS A 150 -19.86 31.73 -29.10
C HIS A 150 -18.67 32.42 -29.78
N ALA A 151 -17.75 31.66 -30.38
CA ALA A 151 -16.57 32.21 -31.06
C ALA A 151 -16.85 32.60 -32.53
N GLN A 152 -18.04 32.30 -33.06
CA GLN A 152 -18.44 32.56 -34.46
C GLN A 152 -19.52 33.64 -34.60
N SER A 153 -19.96 34.26 -33.49
CA SER A 153 -20.85 35.43 -33.45
C SER A 153 -20.07 36.70 -33.16
#